data_AF-A0A8K0K965-F1
#
_entry.id   AF-A0A8K0K965-F1
#
_cell.length_a   1.000
_cell.length_b   1.000
_cell.length_c   1.000
_cell.angle_alpha   90.00
_cell.angle_beta   90.00
_cell.angle_gamma   90.00
#
_symmetry.space_group_name_H-M   'P 1'
#
loop_
_entity.id
_entity.type
_entity.pdbx_description
1 polymer ?
#
loop_
_entity_poly.entity_id
_entity_poly.type
_entity_poly.pdbx_seq_one_letter_code
_entity_poly.pdbx_strand_id
1 'polypeptide(L)'
;MKFSKEIRTESNGGAWCPKQQVTKEPKEWLEIDLHSVHVLTAAETQGRFGNGQGQEFAEAYLLEYWRPRLGKWVRYRDIKGEEVSAFV
;
A
#
# COMPACT_ATOMS: atom_id res chain seq x y z
N MET A 1 -12.51 -14.79 -2.16
CA MET A 1 -12.00 -14.06 -3.34
C MET A 1 -10.49 -13.99 -3.18
N LYS A 2 -9.72 -14.45 -4.18
CA LYS A 2 -8.25 -14.35 -4.16
C LYS A 2 -7.86 -13.07 -4.88
N PHE A 3 -6.86 -12.36 -4.38
CA PHE A 3 -6.36 -11.09 -4.92
C PHE A 3 -4.87 -11.23 -5.30
N SER A 4 -4.40 -10.47 -6.29
CA SER A 4 -2.97 -10.34 -6.59
C SER A 4 -2.35 -9.36 -5.59
N LYS A 5 -1.20 -9.70 -5.02
CA LYS A 5 -0.45 -8.83 -4.08
C LYS A 5 0.94 -8.46 -4.58
N GLU A 6 1.25 -8.87 -5.80
CA GLU A 6 2.56 -8.72 -6.42
C GLU A 6 2.45 -7.79 -7.62
N ILE A 7 3.47 -6.95 -7.79
CA ILE A 7 3.51 -6.01 -8.90
C ILE A 7 3.70 -6.76 -10.22
N ARG A 8 3.18 -6.18 -11.31
CA ARG A 8 3.31 -6.69 -12.68
C ARG A 8 2.78 -8.12 -12.85
N THR A 9 1.81 -8.52 -12.02
CA THR A 9 1.29 -9.88 -11.97
C THR A 9 -0.23 -9.91 -12.08
N GLU A 10 -0.73 -10.52 -13.17
CA GLU A 10 -2.16 -10.73 -13.41
C GLU A 10 -2.62 -12.11 -12.94
N SER A 11 -2.45 -12.38 -11.65
CA SER A 11 -3.02 -13.57 -11.00
C SER A 11 -4.24 -13.18 -10.17
N ASN A 12 -5.17 -14.10 -9.93
CA ASN A 12 -6.21 -13.93 -8.91
C ASN A 12 -6.87 -12.53 -8.87
N GLY A 13 -7.58 -12.13 -9.93
CA GLY A 13 -8.27 -10.83 -9.98
C GLY A 13 -7.38 -9.61 -10.25
N GLY A 14 -6.05 -9.76 -10.35
CA GLY A 14 -5.12 -8.78 -10.91
C GLY A 14 -4.61 -7.68 -9.96
N ALA A 15 -5.28 -7.45 -8.83
CA ALA A 15 -4.82 -6.54 -7.79
C ALA A 15 -5.44 -6.90 -6.43
N TRP A 16 -5.03 -6.20 -5.37
CA TRP A 16 -5.73 -6.18 -4.09
C TRP A 16 -6.76 -5.06 -4.09
N CYS A 17 -8.01 -5.39 -3.78
CA CYS A 17 -9.08 -4.43 -3.61
C CYS A 17 -9.74 -4.63 -2.23
N PRO A 18 -9.85 -3.58 -1.40
CA PRO A 18 -10.60 -3.68 -0.15
C PRO A 18 -12.07 -3.97 -0.45
N LYS A 19 -12.74 -4.65 0.49
CA LYS A 19 -14.15 -5.04 0.32
C LYS A 19 -15.08 -3.83 0.36
N GLN A 20 -14.76 -2.84 1.19
CA GLN A 20 -15.53 -1.61 1.32
C GLN A 20 -14.93 -0.51 0.45
N GLN A 21 -15.77 0.42 0.02
CA GLN A 21 -15.29 1.62 -0.67
C GLN A 21 -14.43 2.45 0.29
N VAL A 22 -13.23 2.76 -0.15
CA VAL A 22 -12.29 3.60 0.61
C VAL A 22 -12.81 5.03 0.61
N THR A 23 -12.79 5.67 1.79
CA THR A 23 -13.05 7.11 1.93
C THR A 23 -11.74 7.86 2.11
N LYS A 24 -11.79 9.18 2.32
CA LYS A 24 -10.60 9.95 2.68
C LYS A 24 -10.00 9.55 4.03
N GLU A 25 -10.71 8.75 4.83
CA GLU A 25 -10.19 8.18 6.06
C GLU A 25 -9.52 6.83 5.76
N PRO A 26 -8.22 6.67 6.06
CA PRO A 26 -7.49 5.42 5.82
C PRO A 26 -7.92 4.35 6.82
N LYS A 27 -8.90 3.52 6.43
CA LYS A 27 -9.42 2.40 7.25
C LYS A 27 -8.94 1.04 6.78
N GLU A 28 -8.51 0.95 5.52
CA GLU A 28 -8.09 -0.28 4.87
C GLU A 28 -6.57 -0.22 4.64
N TRP A 29 -5.87 -1.34 4.83
CA TRP A 29 -4.43 -1.41 4.67
C TRP A 29 -3.98 -2.73 4.06
N LEU A 30 -2.82 -2.69 3.41
CA LEU A 30 -2.07 -3.86 3.00
C LEU A 30 -0.77 -3.90 3.80
N GLU A 31 -0.59 -4.95 4.61
CA GLU A 31 0.62 -5.16 5.38
C GLU A 31 1.61 -6.05 4.61
N ILE A 32 2.88 -5.65 4.59
CA ILE A 32 3.98 -6.43 4.02
C ILE A 32 4.97 -6.72 5.16
N ASP A 33 5.00 -7.96 5.63
CA ASP A 33 6.00 -8.42 6.59
C ASP A 33 7.29 -8.81 5.86
N LEU A 34 8.38 -8.10 6.17
CA LEU A 34 9.71 -8.32 5.60
C LEU A 34 10.56 -9.30 6.43
N HIS A 35 10.03 -9.81 7.55
CA HIS A 35 10.64 -10.74 8.53
C HIS A 35 11.92 -10.25 9.22
N SER A 36 12.59 -9.22 8.71
CA SER A 36 13.75 -8.58 9.33
C SER A 36 13.76 -7.07 9.05
N VAL A 37 14.61 -6.33 9.74
CA VAL A 37 14.70 -4.86 9.58
C VAL A 37 15.34 -4.53 8.24
N HIS A 38 14.62 -3.78 7.41
CA HIS A 38 15.10 -3.29 6.11
C HIS A 38 15.06 -1.76 6.05
N VAL A 39 15.94 -1.20 5.22
CA VAL A 39 15.86 0.20 4.80
C VAL A 39 15.07 0.24 3.50
N LEU A 40 13.92 0.92 3.51
CA LEU A 40 13.11 1.16 2.32
C LEU A 40 13.43 2.56 1.77
N THR A 41 13.79 2.63 0.49
CA THR A 41 14.12 3.89 -0.18
C THR A 41 13.08 4.32 -1.22
N ALA A 42 12.21 3.40 -1.64
CA ALA A 42 11.15 3.65 -2.61
C ALA A 42 10.01 2.65 -2.41
N ALA A 43 8.82 3.04 -2.87
CA ALA A 43 7.66 2.17 -3.01
C ALA A 43 7.03 2.41 -4.39
N GLU A 44 6.50 1.36 -5.00
CA GLU A 44 5.78 1.40 -6.27
C GLU A 44 4.39 0.80 -6.07
N THR A 45 3.38 1.44 -6.64
CA THR A 45 1.98 0.97 -6.60
C THR A 45 1.49 0.67 -8.00
N GLN A 46 0.64 -0.33 -8.14
CA GLN A 46 -0.02 -0.64 -9.40
C GLN A 46 -1.50 -0.93 -9.15
N GLY A 47 -2.36 -0.36 -10.00
CA GLY A 47 -3.77 -0.69 -10.05
C GLY A 47 -4.03 -2.04 -10.71
N ARG A 48 -5.30 -2.39 -10.83
CA ARG A 48 -5.73 -3.60 -11.55
C ARG A 48 -5.60 -3.37 -13.05
N PHE A 49 -4.87 -4.23 -13.76
CA PHE A 49 -4.80 -4.14 -15.22
C PHE A 49 -6.04 -4.76 -15.88
N GLY A 50 -6.44 -5.97 -15.47
CA GLY A 50 -7.72 -6.55 -15.89
C GLY A 50 -7.86 -6.73 -17.41
N ASN A 51 -6.81 -7.24 -18.07
CA ASN A 51 -6.72 -7.35 -19.54
C ASN A 51 -6.97 -6.01 -20.28
N GLY A 52 -6.53 -4.90 -19.69
CA GLY A 52 -6.71 -3.56 -20.25
C GLY A 52 -8.09 -2.93 -19.98
N GLN A 53 -8.95 -3.59 -19.20
CA GLN A 53 -10.26 -3.06 -18.79
C GLN A 53 -10.29 -2.57 -17.34
N GLY A 54 -9.23 -2.81 -16.57
CA GLY A 54 -9.12 -2.33 -15.20
C GLY A 54 -9.03 -0.81 -15.15
N GLN A 55 -9.74 -0.22 -14.18
CA GLN A 55 -9.78 1.22 -13.93
C GLN A 55 -9.51 1.54 -12.46
N GLU A 56 -9.33 0.50 -11.65
CA GLU A 56 -9.19 0.62 -10.21
C GLU A 56 -7.71 0.76 -9.84
N PHE A 57 -7.35 1.92 -9.30
CA PHE A 57 -6.06 2.20 -8.67
C PHE A 57 -6.28 3.10 -7.45
N ALA A 58 -5.36 3.04 -6.49
CA ALA A 58 -5.35 4.00 -5.40
C ALA A 58 -4.75 5.31 -5.92
N GLU A 59 -5.43 6.43 -5.74
CA GLU A 59 -4.93 7.76 -6.14
C GLU A 59 -3.87 8.29 -5.17
N ALA A 60 -3.95 7.86 -3.90
CA ALA A 60 -2.99 8.20 -2.88
C ALA A 60 -2.93 7.15 -1.79
N TYR A 61 -1.82 7.11 -1.05
CA TYR A 61 -1.65 6.24 0.11
C TYR A 61 -0.85 6.93 1.22
N LEU A 62 -1.03 6.42 2.43
CA LEU A 62 -0.17 6.71 3.58
C LEU A 62 0.72 5.50 3.85
N LEU A 63 1.92 5.76 4.36
CA LEU A 63 2.83 4.71 4.78
C LEU A 63 2.94 4.69 6.30
N GLU A 64 2.69 3.52 6.88
CA GLU A 64 2.98 3.24 8.28
C GLU A 64 4.04 2.15 8.36
N TYR A 65 4.94 2.26 9.32
CA TYR A 65 5.98 1.27 9.55
C TYR A 65 6.05 0.86 11.01
N TRP A 66 6.45 -0.39 11.23
CA TRP A 66 6.72 -0.94 12.55
C TRP A 66 8.18 -1.38 12.62
N ARG A 67 8.81 -1.22 13.78
CA ARG A 67 10.12 -1.84 14.06
C ARG A 67 10.19 -2.29 15.52
N PRO A 68 10.90 -3.39 15.85
CA PRO A 68 10.90 -3.98 17.19
C PRO A 68 11.20 -2.98 18.32
N ARG A 69 12.15 -2.06 18.08
CA ARG A 69 12.53 -1.04 19.07
C ARG A 69 11.44 0.01 19.36
N LEU A 70 10.45 0.18 18.48
CA LEU A 70 9.35 1.13 18.69
C LEU A 70 8.13 0.44 19.33
N GLY A 71 7.90 -0.84 19.04
CA GLY A 71 6.77 -1.60 19.59
C GLY A 71 5.40 -1.09 19.16
N LYS A 72 5.33 -0.23 18.13
CA LYS A 72 4.10 0.37 17.61
C LYS A 72 4.25 0.75 16.14
N TRP A 73 3.12 0.86 15.47
CA TRP A 73 3.03 1.47 14.13
C TRP A 73 3.29 2.97 14.24
N VAL A 74 4.04 3.49 13.28
CA VAL A 74 4.38 4.91 13.17
C VAL A 74 4.11 5.37 11.76
N ARG A 75 3.38 6.48 11.62
CA ARG A 75 3.20 7.15 10.34
C ARG A 75 4.51 7.71 9.83
N TYR A 76 4.79 7.44 8.56
CA TYR A 76 5.89 8.06 7.87
C TYR A 76 5.69 9.56 7.79
N ARG A 77 6.79 10.28 8.02
CA ARG A 77 6.86 11.73 7.92
C ARG A 77 8.06 12.09 7.06
N ASP A 78 7.93 13.14 6.27
CA ASP A 78 9.04 13.63 5.47
C ASP A 78 10.14 14.25 6.33
N ILE A 79 11.18 14.76 5.67
CA ILE A 79 12.29 15.45 6.33
C ILE A 79 11.88 16.74 7.08
N LYS A 80 10.68 17.27 6.82
CA LYS A 80 10.11 18.43 7.51
C LYS A 80 9.26 18.02 8.71
N GLY A 81 9.02 16.72 8.89
CA GLY A 81 8.21 16.19 9.98
C GLY A 81 6.71 16.13 9.66
N GLU A 82 6.33 16.32 8.41
CA GLU A 82 4.93 16.33 7.96
C GLU A 82 4.48 14.94 7.52
N GLU A 83 3.24 14.56 7.84
CA GLU A 83 2.67 13.31 7.34
C GLU A 83 2.44 13.41 5.83
N VAL A 84 2.94 12.42 5.09
CA VAL A 84 2.89 12.44 3.63
C VAL A 84 1.81 11.51 3.12
N SER A 85 0.84 12.08 2.41
CA SER A 85 -0.02 11.35 1.49
C SER A 85 0.69 11.30 0.13
N ALA A 86 1.24 10.15 -0.22
CA ALA A 86 1.90 9.96 -1.50
C ALA A 86 0.84 9.75 -2.58
N PHE A 87 0.80 10.65 -3.56
CA PHE A 87 -0.05 10.50 -4.75
C PHE A 87 0.61 9.53 -5.75
N VAL A 88 -0.22 8.70 -6.38
CA VAL A 88 0.19 7.66 -7.35
C VAL A 88 0.29 8.23 -8.76
#